data_AF-A0A2V1BB61-F1
#
_entry.id   AF-A0A2V1BB61-F1
#
_cell.length_a   1.000
_cell.length_b   1.000
_cell.length_c   1.000
_cell.angle_alpha   90.00
_cell.angle_beta   90.00
_cell.angle_gamma   90.00
#
_symmetry.space_group_name_H-M   'P 1'
#
loop_
_entity.id
_entity.type
_entity.pdbx_description
1 polymer ?
#
loop_
_entity_poly.entity_id
_entity_poly.type
_entity_poly.pdbx_seq_one_letter_code
_entity_poly.pdbx_strand_id
1 'polypeptide(L)' 'RRLVITQKGYIGLGVTSCVPGDLICVLFGCSTPVLLRRFEEHYTFLGEAYLHGIMNGEAIDRLKRGS' A
#
# COMPACT_ATOMS: atom_id res chain seq x y z
N ARG A 1 6.02 -12.76 -5.26
CA ARG A 1 5.29 -11.92 -4.27
C ARG A 1 5.94 -12.10 -2.91
N ARG A 2 5.78 -11.17 -1.96
CA ARG A 2 6.33 -11.23 -0.59
C ARG A 2 5.24 -10.93 0.44
N LEU A 3 5.21 -11.66 1.55
CA LEU A 3 4.33 -11.33 2.67
C LEU A 3 4.72 -9.97 3.24
N VAL A 4 3.73 -9.09 3.42
CA VAL A 4 3.92 -7.77 4.04
C VAL A 4 2.99 -7.63 5.23
N ILE A 5 3.53 -7.04 6.30
CA ILE A 5 2.77 -6.62 7.47
C ILE A 5 3.07 -5.14 7.64
N THR A 6 2.04 -4.31 7.56
CA THR A 6 2.18 -2.85 7.71
C THR A 6 2.30 -2.47 9.18
N GLN A 7 2.81 -1.28 9.47
CA GLN A 7 2.85 -0.73 10.84
C GLN A 7 1.46 -0.60 11.48
N LYS A 8 0.40 -0.48 10.66
CA LYS A 8 -1.00 -0.45 11.10
C LYS A 8 -1.61 -1.85 11.29
N GLY A 9 -0.81 -2.92 11.16
CA GLY A 9 -1.25 -4.30 11.36
C GLY A 9 -1.93 -4.96 10.16
N TYR A 10 -2.09 -4.27 9.02
CA TYR A 10 -2.63 -4.89 7.80
C TYR A 10 -1.66 -5.94 7.26
N ILE A 11 -2.23 -7.07 6.84
CA ILE A 11 -1.51 -8.20 6.25
C ILE A 11 -1.81 -8.23 4.75
N GLY A 12 -0.79 -8.53 3.94
CA GLY A 12 -0.96 -8.58 2.50
C GLY A 12 0.21 -9.17 1.74
N LEU A 13 0.21 -8.96 0.42
CA LEU A 13 1.22 -9.43 -0.51
C LEU A 13 1.77 -8.27 -1.35
N GLY A 14 3.07 -8.08 -1.30
CA GLY A 14 3.81 -7.10 -2.10
C GLY A 14 4.62 -7.72 -3.24
N VAL A 15 5.32 -6.85 -3.98
CA VAL A 15 6.36 -7.27 -4.94
C VAL A 15 7.55 -7.90 -4.20
N THR A 16 8.33 -8.75 -4.89
CA THR A 16 9.46 -9.47 -4.25
C THR A 16 10.58 -8.54 -3.78
N SER A 17 10.75 -7.41 -4.44
CA SER A 17 11.74 -6.37 -4.14
C SER A 17 11.36 -5.43 -2.99
N CYS A 18 10.16 -5.60 -2.39
CA CYS A 18 9.77 -4.76 -1.27
C CYS A 18 10.59 -5.04 -0.02
N VAL A 19 10.82 -4.00 0.77
CA VAL A 19 11.61 -4.01 2.00
C VAL A 19 10.93 -3.17 3.08
N PRO A 20 11.25 -3.38 4.38
CA PRO A 20 10.79 -2.50 5.44
C PRO A 20 11.15 -1.04 5.16
N GLY A 21 10.18 -0.13 5.33
CA GLY A 21 10.31 1.29 4.99
C GLY A 21 9.64 1.67 3.67
N ASP A 22 9.33 0.71 2.80
CA ASP A 22 8.46 0.96 1.65
C ASP A 22 7.05 1.33 2.11
N LEU A 23 6.41 2.24 1.37
CA LEU A 23 5.07 2.72 1.64
C LEU A 23 4.05 1.94 0.83
N ILE A 24 2.94 1.58 1.46
CA ILE A 24 1.75 1.13 0.73
C ILE A 24 0.77 2.28 0.66
N CYS A 25 0.39 2.65 -0.56
CA CYS A 25 -0.47 3.79 -0.83
C CYS A 25 -1.69 3.36 -1.64
N VAL A 26 -2.84 3.96 -1.32
CA VAL A 26 -4.03 3.91 -2.17
C VAL A 26 -4.05 5.22 -2.96
N LEU A 27 -3.73 5.14 -4.25
CA LEU A 27 -3.74 6.32 -5.12
C LEU A 27 -5.14 6.53 -5.68
N PHE A 28 -5.63 7.77 -5.66
CA PHE A 28 -6.92 8.10 -6.27
C PHE A 28 -6.90 7.78 -7.77
N GLY A 29 -7.92 7.05 -8.23
CA GLY A 29 -8.00 6.57 -9.60
C GLY A 29 -7.36 5.20 -9.85
N CYS A 30 -6.60 4.65 -8.91
CA CYS A 30 -6.11 3.27 -8.97
C CYS A 30 -7.10 2.32 -8.29
N SER A 31 -7.31 1.14 -8.88
CA SER A 31 -8.18 0.10 -8.33
C SER A 31 -7.50 -0.76 -7.26
N THR A 32 -6.17 -0.69 -7.16
CA THR A 32 -5.36 -1.51 -6.25
C THR A 32 -4.38 -0.64 -5.45
N PRO A 33 -4.06 -1.02 -4.20
CA PRO A 33 -2.94 -0.43 -3.47
C PRO A 33 -1.62 -0.64 -4.20
N VAL A 34 -0.70 0.28 -4.03
CA VAL A 34 0.62 0.25 -4.68
C VAL A 34 1.74 0.40 -3.67
N LEU A 35 2.89 -0.20 -3.97
CA LEU A 35 4.12 -0.04 -3.21
C LEU A 35 4.96 1.09 -3.81
N LEU A 36 5.33 2.04 -2.97
CA LEU A 36 6.19 3.17 -3.30
C LEU A 36 7.43 3.15 -2.41
N ARG A 37 8.59 3.45 -3.00
CA ARG A 37 9.83 3.68 -2.25
C ARG A 37 10.24 5.13 -2.37
N ARG A 38 10.51 5.78 -1.23
CA ARG A 38 11.01 7.15 -1.23
C ARG A 38 12.41 7.20 -1.86
N PHE A 39 12.62 8.16 -2.75
CA PHE A 39 13.90 8.48 -3.35
C PHE A 39 14.03 10.01 -3.43
N GLU A 40 14.79 10.60 -2.51
CA GLU A 40 14.92 12.06 -2.34
C GLU A 40 13.55 12.76 -2.20
N GLU A 41 13.19 13.61 -3.17
CA GLU A 41 11.94 14.36 -3.26
C GLU A 41 10.85 13.62 -4.06
N HIS A 42 11.15 12.41 -4.53
CA HIS A 42 10.26 11.60 -5.36
C HIS A 42 9.97 10.24 -4.73
N TYR A 43 9.08 9.51 -5.39
CA TYR A 43 8.74 8.13 -5.04
C TYR A 43 8.87 7.25 -6.27
N THR A 44 9.60 6.16 -6.15
CA THR A 44 9.66 5.11 -7.15
C THR A 44 8.48 4.17 -6.98
N PHE A 45 7.72 3.96 -8.05
CA PHE A 45 6.71 2.92 -8.10
C PHE A 45 7.36 1.54 -8.20
N LEU A 46 7.08 0.66 -7.24
CA LEU A 46 7.62 -0.70 -7.23
C LEU A 46 6.65 -1.73 -7.81
N GLY A 47 5.35 -1.45 -7.77
CA GLY A 47 4.30 -2.35 -8.27
C GLY A 47 3.07 -2.37 -7.36
N GLU A 48 2.10 -3.21 -7.75
CA GLU A 48 0.85 -3.38 -6.99
C GLU A 48 1.05 -4.23 -5.73
N ALA A 49 0.23 -3.94 -4.72
CA ALA A 49 0.11 -4.71 -3.49
C ALA A 49 -1.33 -5.15 -3.25
N TYR A 50 -1.48 -6.37 -2.74
CA TYR A 50 -2.72 -6.84 -2.15
C TYR A 50 -2.69 -6.57 -0.65
N LEU A 51 -3.72 -5.93 -0.10
CA LEU A 51 -3.90 -5.78 1.35
C LEU A 51 -5.27 -6.31 1.74
N HIS A 52 -5.31 -7.22 2.70
CA HIS A 52 -6.56 -7.77 3.18
C HIS A 52 -7.40 -6.68 3.86
N GLY A 53 -8.67 -6.56 3.47
CA GLY A 53 -9.62 -5.58 4.03
C GLY A 53 -9.37 -4.13 3.63
N ILE A 54 -8.66 -3.90 2.52
CA ILE A 54 -8.39 -2.56 1.95
C ILE A 54 -8.85 -2.43 0.49
N MET A 55 -8.86 -3.53 -0.25
CA MET A 55 -9.08 -3.53 -1.70
C MET A 55 -10.53 -3.30 -2.15
N ASN A 56 -11.52 -3.43 -1.27
CA ASN A 56 -12.93 -3.23 -1.60
C ASN A 56 -13.42 -1.83 -1.18
N GLY A 57 -12.53 -0.83 -1.20
CA GLY A 57 -12.87 0.55 -0.88
C GLY A 57 -12.83 0.90 0.61
N GLU A 58 -12.49 -0.06 1.48
CA GLU A 58 -12.46 0.18 2.93
C GLU A 58 -11.46 1.27 3.31
N ALA A 59 -10.35 1.41 2.57
CA ALA A 59 -9.41 2.52 2.77
C ALA A 59 -10.05 3.89 2.53
N ILE A 60 -10.86 4.03 1.48
CA ILE A 60 -11.53 5.28 1.14
C ILE A 60 -12.61 5.60 2.16
N ASP A 61 -13.35 4.59 2.61
CA ASP A 61 -14.37 4.78 3.64
C ASP A 61 -13.77 5.15 4.99
N ARG A 62 -12.59 4.63 5.34
CA ARG A 62 -11.83 5.05 6.53
C ARG A 62 -11.37 6.49 6.42
N LEU A 63 -10.85 6.89 5.24
CA LEU A 63 -10.45 8.28 4.99
C LEU A 63 -11.62 9.25 5.18
N LYS A 64 -12.80 8.93 4.62
CA LYS A 64 -14.02 9.74 4.81
C LYS A 64 -14.46 9.86 6.26
N ARG A 65 -14.17 8.84 7.08
CA ARG A 65 -14.49 8.79 8.51
C ARG A 65 -13.43 9.48 9.39
N GLY A 66 -12.32 9.96 8.82
CA GLY A 66 -11.25 10.62 9.57
C GLY A 66 -10.47 9.71 10.51
N SER A 67 -10.50 8.38 10.27
CA SER A 67 -9.85 7.35 11.09
C SER A 67 -8.47 6.94 10.59
#